data_AF-A0A847HVP0-F1
#
_entry.id   AF-A0A847HVP0-F1
#
_cell.length_a   1.000
_cell.length_b   1.000
_cell.length_c   1.000
_cell.angle_alpha   90.00
_cell.angle_beta   90.00
_cell.angle_gamma   90.00
#
_symmetry.space_group_name_H-M   'P 1'
#
loop_
_entity.id
_entity.type
_entity.pdbx_description
1 polymer ?
#
loop_
_entity_poly.entity_id
_entity_poly.type
_entity_poly.pdbx_seq_one_letter_code
_entity_poly.pdbx_strand_id
1 'polypeptide(L)'
;MIRTVAMPQRLFIGIFFFLAAVVCAVAPMPLLYRSLGVVLSAYLGFAAAGMPAAYLTALLAPPVGLVGGDPDWLVMLPIVLSGNLLAMIGLEYGWRLLAVPLSPLLLVLPALVAWQLPKQPLFEVALPWDGQQGTWVALHLLVALAGVLVAVYLDRRRARVGTERAEGARPEPA
;
A
#
# COMPACT_ATOMS: atom_id res chain seq x y z
N MET A 1 5.75 -12.83 -22.43
CA MET A 1 6.82 -13.26 -21.51
C MET A 1 7.58 -12.01 -21.06
N ILE A 2 7.36 -11.56 -19.81
CA ILE A 2 7.98 -10.33 -19.28
C ILE A 2 9.45 -10.65 -18.97
N ARG A 3 10.40 -10.11 -19.73
CA ARG A 3 11.81 -10.15 -19.31
C ARG A 3 11.96 -9.23 -18.11
N THR A 4 12.00 -9.86 -16.94
CA THR A 4 12.22 -9.27 -15.64
C THR A 4 13.61 -8.62 -15.61
N VAL A 5 13.71 -7.47 -14.94
CA VAL A 5 15.00 -7.06 -14.35
C VAL A 5 15.52 -8.27 -13.57
N ALA A 6 16.82 -8.59 -13.67
CA ALA A 6 17.40 -9.77 -13.02
C ALA A 6 16.83 -9.90 -11.60
N MET A 7 16.28 -11.08 -11.28
CA MET A 7 15.55 -11.35 -10.04
C MET A 7 16.17 -10.75 -8.75
N PRO A 8 17.51 -10.69 -8.59
CA PRO A 8 18.13 -10.06 -7.43
C PRO A 8 17.70 -8.60 -7.22
N GLN A 9 17.65 -7.78 -8.28
CA GLN A 9 17.43 -6.34 -8.13
C GLN A 9 16.01 -6.00 -7.65
N ARG A 10 14.99 -6.72 -8.13
CA ARG A 10 13.59 -6.50 -7.69
C ARG A 10 13.41 -6.90 -6.23
N LEU A 11 14.08 -7.98 -5.81
CA LEU A 11 14.08 -8.40 -4.41
C LEU A 11 14.71 -7.32 -3.52
N PHE A 12 15.87 -6.78 -3.88
CA PHE A 12 16.51 -5.70 -3.10
C PHE A 12 15.63 -4.45 -2.99
N ILE A 13 14.98 -4.04 -4.07
CA ILE A 13 14.07 -2.89 -4.04
C ILE A 13 12.85 -3.18 -3.16
N GLY A 14 12.30 -4.39 -3.25
CA GLY A 14 11.19 -4.82 -2.39
C GLY A 14 11.57 -4.82 -0.91
N ILE A 15 12.74 -5.36 -0.57
CA ILE A 15 13.29 -5.35 0.79
C ILE A 15 13.51 -3.91 1.27
N PHE A 16 14.03 -3.03 0.42
CA PHE A 16 14.22 -1.62 0.77
C PHE A 16 12.90 -0.96 1.19
N PHE A 17 11.82 -1.11 0.41
CA PHE A 17 10.52 -0.54 0.77
C PHE A 17 9.90 -1.21 1.99
N PHE A 18 10.09 -2.52 2.16
CA PHE A 18 9.71 -3.20 3.40
C PHE A 18 10.42 -2.61 4.62
N LEU A 19 11.75 -2.41 4.56
CA LEU A 19 12.52 -1.80 5.64
C LEU A 19 12.10 -0.36 5.90
N ALA A 20 11.83 0.43 4.85
CA ALA A 20 11.29 1.78 5.01
C ALA A 20 9.94 1.78 5.75
N ALA A 21 9.06 0.83 5.43
CA ALA A 21 7.79 0.66 6.15
C ALA A 21 8.00 0.27 7.61
N VAL A 22 8.97 -0.61 7.91
CA VAL A 22 9.33 -0.97 9.29
C VAL A 22 9.83 0.24 10.06
N VAL A 23 10.69 1.06 9.47
CA VAL A 23 11.15 2.32 10.08
C VAL A 23 9.97 3.24 10.35
N CYS A 24 9.07 3.44 9.39
CA CYS A 24 7.86 4.22 9.60
C CYS A 24 6.96 3.63 10.69
N ALA A 25 6.82 2.30 10.77
CA ALA A 25 5.98 1.65 11.76
C ALA A 25 6.51 1.83 13.18
N VAL A 26 7.84 1.91 13.38
CA VAL A 26 8.46 1.98 14.72
C VAL A 26 8.88 3.40 15.12
N ALA A 27 8.99 4.33 14.15
CA ALA A 27 9.45 5.69 14.43
C ALA A 27 8.57 6.43 15.47
N PRO A 28 9.18 7.26 16.33
CA PRO A 28 8.48 8.05 17.35
C PRO A 28 7.80 9.28 16.71
N MET A 29 6.83 9.02 15.85
CA MET A 29 6.04 10.04 15.16
C MET A 29 4.55 9.77 15.33
N PRO A 30 3.67 10.77 15.13
CA PRO A 30 2.23 10.57 15.24
C PRO A 30 1.75 9.38 14.42
N LEU A 31 0.79 8.64 14.99
CA LEU A 31 0.29 7.36 14.48
C LEU A 31 -0.19 7.46 13.01
N LEU A 32 -0.72 8.62 12.62
CA LEU A 32 -1.10 8.97 11.25
C LEU A 32 0.07 8.87 10.26
N TYR A 33 1.22 9.43 10.61
CA TYR A 33 2.38 9.40 9.71
C TYR A 33 3.01 8.02 9.65
N ARG A 34 2.97 7.27 10.76
CA ARG A 34 3.44 5.88 10.82
C ARG A 34 2.67 5.00 9.86
N SER A 35 1.34 5.02 9.90
CA SER A 35 0.50 4.21 9.00
C SER A 35 0.59 4.68 7.55
N LEU A 36 0.66 5.99 7.29
CA LEU A 36 0.85 6.53 5.94
C LEU A 36 2.17 6.07 5.32
N GLY A 37 3.25 6.05 6.10
CA GLY A 37 4.55 5.56 5.65
C GLY A 37 4.52 4.08 5.26
N VAL A 38 3.79 3.26 6.03
CA VAL A 38 3.58 1.84 5.70
C VAL A 38 2.80 1.68 4.40
N VAL A 39 1.68 2.39 4.25
CA VAL A 39 0.84 2.35 3.04
C VAL A 39 1.62 2.78 1.81
N LEU A 40 2.30 3.94 1.89
CA LEU A 40 3.10 4.46 0.79
C LEU A 40 4.18 3.46 0.37
N SER A 41 4.89 2.89 1.36
CA SER A 41 5.93 1.89 1.10
C SER A 41 5.38 0.63 0.45
N ALA A 42 4.17 0.18 0.83
CA ALA A 42 3.51 -0.96 0.19
C ALA A 42 3.20 -0.68 -1.29
N TYR A 43 2.65 0.51 -1.61
CA TYR A 43 2.39 0.90 -3.00
C TYR A 43 3.67 1.07 -3.83
N LEU A 44 4.73 1.66 -3.26
CA LEU A 44 6.01 1.81 -3.95
C LEU A 44 6.71 0.46 -4.14
N GLY A 45 6.63 -0.42 -3.12
CA GLY A 45 7.06 -1.81 -3.20
C GLY A 45 6.34 -2.58 -4.29
N PHE A 46 5.01 -2.44 -4.38
CA PHE A 46 4.23 -2.97 -5.51
C PHE A 46 4.74 -2.41 -6.84
N ALA A 47 4.83 -1.08 -6.95
CA ALA A 47 5.19 -0.42 -8.19
C ALA A 47 6.56 -0.87 -8.70
N ALA A 48 7.55 -1.03 -7.82
CA ALA A 48 8.92 -1.36 -8.19
C ALA A 48 9.24 -2.87 -8.22
N ALA A 49 8.75 -3.63 -7.24
CA ALA A 49 9.10 -5.04 -7.03
C ALA A 49 7.94 -6.01 -7.28
N GLY A 50 6.69 -5.54 -7.33
CA GLY A 50 5.49 -6.34 -7.62
C GLY A 50 4.70 -6.76 -6.37
N MET A 51 3.63 -7.53 -6.57
CA MET A 51 2.69 -7.92 -5.50
C MET A 51 3.34 -8.58 -4.27
N PRO A 52 4.33 -9.49 -4.39
CA PRO A 52 4.93 -10.11 -3.21
C PRO A 52 5.55 -9.10 -2.23
N ALA A 53 6.23 -8.07 -2.74
CA ALA A 53 6.80 -7.02 -1.90
C ALA A 53 5.71 -6.16 -1.23
N ALA A 54 4.62 -5.92 -1.94
CA ALA A 54 3.46 -5.18 -1.45
C ALA A 54 2.80 -5.92 -0.27
N TYR A 55 2.51 -7.22 -0.44
CA TYR A 55 1.94 -8.05 0.62
C TYR A 55 2.88 -8.24 1.81
N LEU A 56 4.18 -8.47 1.56
CA LEU A 56 5.17 -8.54 2.64
C LEU A 56 5.13 -7.28 3.49
N THR A 57 5.11 -6.12 2.84
CA THR A 57 5.05 -4.81 3.50
C THR A 57 3.74 -4.60 4.24
N ALA A 58 2.61 -4.81 3.56
CA ALA A 58 1.27 -4.63 4.10
C ALA A 58 0.97 -5.57 5.30
N LEU A 59 1.51 -6.79 5.28
CA LEU A 59 1.25 -7.80 6.30
C LEU A 59 2.20 -7.67 7.50
N LEU A 60 3.50 -7.51 7.25
CA LEU A 60 4.52 -7.62 8.30
C LEU A 60 4.92 -6.28 8.91
N ALA A 61 4.87 -5.17 8.16
CA ALA A 61 5.28 -3.87 8.73
C ALA A 61 4.34 -3.39 9.85
N PRO A 62 3.00 -3.50 9.76
CA PRO A 62 2.13 -3.04 10.84
C PRO A 62 2.37 -3.74 12.19
N PRO A 63 2.46 -5.09 12.29
CA PRO A 63 2.77 -5.76 13.55
C PRO A 63 4.10 -5.36 14.17
N VAL A 64 5.12 -5.05 13.36
CA VAL A 64 6.44 -4.61 13.86
C VAL A 64 6.34 -3.27 14.60
N GLY A 65 5.36 -2.42 14.28
CA GLY A 65 5.14 -1.17 15.01
C GLY A 65 4.80 -1.36 16.51
N LEU A 66 4.43 -2.57 16.93
CA LEU A 66 4.23 -2.92 18.35
C LEU A 66 5.53 -2.93 19.15
N VAL A 67 6.69 -3.06 18.50
CA VAL A 67 8.00 -3.04 19.17
C VAL A 67 8.24 -1.73 19.91
N GLY A 68 7.63 -0.63 19.44
CA GLY A 68 7.69 0.67 20.12
C GLY A 68 6.87 0.75 21.42
N GLY A 69 6.06 -0.27 21.74
CA GLY A 69 5.25 -0.31 22.96
C GLY A 69 4.08 0.68 22.99
N ASP A 70 3.71 1.25 21.85
CA ASP A 70 2.63 2.23 21.75
C ASP A 70 1.24 1.57 21.82
N PRO A 71 0.44 1.82 22.87
CA PRO A 71 -0.88 1.23 23.02
C PRO A 71 -1.87 1.69 21.94
N ASP A 72 -1.71 2.91 21.41
CA ASP A 72 -2.59 3.42 20.36
C ASP A 72 -2.37 2.64 19.06
N TRP A 73 -1.12 2.26 18.78
CA TRP A 73 -0.79 1.40 17.65
C TRP A 73 -1.44 0.02 17.76
N LEU A 74 -1.49 -0.55 18.97
CA LEU A 74 -2.15 -1.83 19.21
C LEU A 74 -3.64 -1.78 18.92
N VAL A 75 -4.33 -0.72 19.38
CA VAL A 75 -5.77 -0.52 19.11
C VAL A 75 -6.03 -0.35 17.61
N MET A 76 -5.13 0.35 16.93
CA MET A 76 -5.23 0.68 15.51
C MET A 76 -4.81 -0.46 14.58
N LEU A 77 -4.04 -1.43 15.07
CA LEU A 77 -3.44 -2.49 14.28
C LEU A 77 -4.46 -3.26 13.41
N PRO A 78 -5.64 -3.70 13.92
CA PRO A 78 -6.60 -4.42 13.10
C PRO A 78 -7.10 -3.59 11.92
N ILE A 79 -7.28 -2.28 12.11
CA ILE A 79 -7.76 -1.34 11.09
C ILE A 79 -6.68 -1.12 10.04
N VAL A 80 -5.45 -0.81 10.48
CA VAL A 80 -4.31 -0.57 9.60
C VAL A 80 -4.00 -1.83 8.78
N LEU A 81 -3.96 -2.99 9.42
CA LEU A 81 -3.64 -4.26 8.78
C LEU A 81 -4.72 -4.67 7.76
N SER A 82 -5.99 -4.69 8.18
CA SER A 82 -7.10 -5.05 7.28
C SER A 82 -7.22 -4.07 6.10
N GLY A 83 -7.05 -2.76 6.35
CA GLY A 83 -7.06 -1.75 5.29
C GLY A 83 -5.95 -1.97 4.28
N ASN A 84 -4.71 -2.15 4.75
CA ASN A 84 -3.58 -2.42 3.87
C ASN A 84 -3.79 -3.68 3.02
N LEU A 85 -4.22 -4.79 3.64
CA LEU A 85 -4.45 -6.05 2.93
C LEU A 85 -5.59 -5.93 1.90
N LEU A 86 -6.71 -5.31 2.27
CA LEU A 86 -7.82 -5.05 1.34
C LEU A 86 -7.40 -4.14 0.19
N ALA A 87 -6.55 -3.14 0.44
CA ALA A 87 -6.00 -2.29 -0.59
C ALA A 87 -5.13 -3.08 -1.59
N MET A 88 -4.32 -4.03 -1.10
CA MET A 88 -3.49 -4.90 -1.93
C MET A 88 -4.34 -5.88 -2.75
N ILE A 89 -5.41 -6.44 -2.16
CA ILE A 89 -6.40 -7.25 -2.89
C ILE A 89 -7.07 -6.41 -3.98
N GLY A 90 -7.45 -5.17 -3.67
CA GLY A 90 -8.01 -4.21 -4.63
C GLY A 90 -7.05 -3.88 -5.79
N LEU A 91 -5.74 -3.83 -5.52
CA LEU A 91 -4.72 -3.68 -6.56
C LEU A 91 -4.62 -4.92 -7.44
N GLU A 92 -4.58 -6.10 -6.83
CA GLU A 92 -4.35 -7.36 -7.51
C GLU A 92 -5.51 -7.74 -8.42
N TYR A 93 -6.74 -7.64 -7.91
CA TYR A 93 -7.94 -8.08 -8.60
C TYR A 93 -8.70 -6.96 -9.30
N GLY A 94 -8.40 -5.70 -8.99
CA GLY A 94 -9.10 -4.54 -9.55
C GLY A 94 -8.84 -4.26 -11.03
N TRP A 95 -8.29 -5.17 -11.84
CA TRP A 95 -8.12 -5.02 -13.31
C TRP A 95 -7.71 -3.61 -13.81
N ARG A 96 -6.41 -3.38 -14.03
CA ARG A 96 -5.84 -2.14 -14.64
C ARG A 96 -6.39 -0.82 -14.07
N LEU A 97 -7.41 -0.27 -14.71
CA LEU A 97 -7.99 1.04 -14.38
C LEU A 97 -8.95 0.98 -13.19
N LEU A 98 -9.63 -0.15 -12.99
CA LEU A 98 -10.57 -0.30 -11.87
C LEU A 98 -9.82 -0.33 -10.51
N ALA A 99 -8.53 -0.67 -10.51
CA ALA A 99 -7.68 -0.63 -9.33
C ALA A 99 -7.47 0.80 -8.80
N VAL A 100 -7.58 1.82 -9.67
CA VAL A 100 -7.40 3.24 -9.31
C VAL A 100 -8.44 3.68 -8.27
N PRO A 101 -9.75 3.45 -8.45
CA PRO A 101 -10.72 3.70 -7.40
C PRO A 101 -10.81 2.57 -6.38
N LEU A 102 -10.70 1.29 -6.79
CA LEU A 102 -10.99 0.16 -5.91
C LEU A 102 -9.99 0.03 -4.76
N SER A 103 -8.70 0.15 -5.04
CA SER A 103 -7.67 -0.03 -4.01
C SER A 103 -7.71 1.06 -2.92
N PRO A 104 -7.78 2.37 -3.23
CA PRO A 104 -7.92 3.41 -2.22
C PRO A 104 -9.24 3.31 -1.43
N LEU A 105 -10.35 2.93 -2.06
CA LEU A 105 -11.62 2.74 -1.36
C LEU A 105 -11.54 1.58 -0.37
N LEU A 106 -10.97 0.45 -0.80
CA LEU A 106 -10.76 -0.71 0.06
C LEU A 106 -9.77 -0.43 1.20
N LEU A 107 -8.78 0.43 0.99
CA LEU A 107 -7.85 0.86 2.05
C LEU A 107 -8.58 1.53 3.21
N VAL A 108 -9.47 2.48 2.90
CA VAL A 108 -10.10 3.32 3.92
C VAL A 108 -11.37 2.70 4.50
N LEU A 109 -11.91 1.64 3.87
CA LEU A 109 -13.17 1.03 4.28
C LEU A 109 -13.16 0.55 5.75
N PRO A 110 -12.11 -0.14 6.27
CA PRO A 110 -12.07 -0.51 7.69
C PRO A 110 -12.07 0.70 8.61
N ALA A 111 -11.37 1.78 8.25
CA ALA A 111 -11.35 3.01 9.04
C ALA A 111 -12.71 3.71 9.06
N LEU A 112 -13.41 3.73 7.92
CA LEU A 112 -14.78 4.24 7.84
C LEU A 112 -15.73 3.42 8.71
N VAL A 113 -15.66 2.09 8.64
CA VAL A 113 -16.49 1.20 9.48
C VAL A 113 -16.20 1.43 10.96
N ALA A 114 -14.93 1.49 11.34
CA ALA A 114 -14.51 1.77 12.72
C ALA A 114 -14.92 3.17 13.19
N TRP A 115 -15.03 4.16 12.30
CA TRP A 115 -15.54 5.49 12.65
C TRP A 115 -17.07 5.51 12.81
N GLN A 116 -17.82 4.72 12.03
CA GLN A 116 -19.29 4.76 12.09
C GLN A 116 -19.86 3.87 13.20
N LEU A 117 -19.26 2.71 13.47
CA LEU A 117 -19.77 1.75 14.46
C LEU A 117 -19.92 2.33 15.88
N PRO A 118 -18.95 3.10 16.42
CA PRO A 118 -19.04 3.64 17.79
C PRO A 118 -20.15 4.66 18.02
N LYS A 119 -20.83 5.13 16.97
CA LYS A 119 -22.03 5.98 17.09
C LYS A 119 -23.25 5.21 17.57
N GLN A 120 -23.14 3.88 17.68
CA GLN A 120 -24.16 3.01 18.22
C GLN A 120 -23.82 2.67 19.68
N PRO A 121 -24.82 2.69 20.60
CA PRO A 121 -24.58 2.53 22.03
C PRO A 121 -23.95 1.17 22.41
N LEU A 122 -24.08 0.15 21.54
CA LEU A 122 -23.49 -1.18 21.75
C LEU A 122 -22.00 -1.27 21.37
N PHE A 123 -21.44 -0.24 20.71
CA PHE A 123 -20.11 -0.29 20.11
C PHE A 123 -19.24 0.92 20.51
N GLU A 124 -19.57 1.61 21.59
CA GLU A 124 -18.79 2.76 22.08
C GLU A 124 -17.34 2.33 22.35
N VAL A 125 -16.43 2.79 21.48
CA VAL A 125 -14.99 2.55 21.57
C VAL A 125 -14.29 3.88 21.30
N ALA A 126 -13.46 4.31 22.24
CA ALA A 126 -12.57 5.44 22.03
C ALA A 126 -11.44 5.01 21.09
N LEU A 127 -11.33 5.67 19.94
CA LEU A 127 -10.27 5.41 18.96
C LEU A 127 -9.18 6.48 19.04
N PRO A 128 -7.89 6.12 18.87
CA PRO A 128 -6.77 7.06 19.06
C PRO A 128 -6.75 8.26 18.09
N TRP A 129 -7.55 8.23 17.03
CA TRP A 129 -7.65 9.29 16.02
C TRP A 129 -8.79 10.29 16.29
N ASP A 130 -9.32 10.33 17.51
CA ASP A 130 -10.51 11.13 17.80
C ASP A 130 -10.30 12.62 17.46
N GLY A 131 -11.30 13.24 16.86
CA GLY A 131 -11.22 14.58 16.26
C GLY A 131 -10.41 14.70 14.97
N GLN A 132 -9.76 13.63 14.48
CA GLN A 132 -8.95 13.62 13.25
C GLN A 132 -9.39 12.56 12.22
N GLN A 133 -10.57 11.96 12.39
CA GLN A 133 -11.05 10.86 11.55
C GLN A 133 -11.10 11.22 10.06
N GLY A 134 -11.61 12.42 9.75
CA GLY A 134 -11.68 12.93 8.38
C GLY A 134 -10.31 13.08 7.75
N THR A 135 -9.37 13.67 8.49
CA THR A 135 -7.96 13.85 8.07
C THR A 135 -7.29 12.50 7.81
N TRP A 136 -7.52 11.53 8.69
CA TRP A 136 -7.01 10.17 8.55
C TRP A 136 -7.45 9.54 7.22
N VAL A 137 -8.77 9.50 6.99
CA VAL A 137 -9.37 8.90 5.79
C VAL A 137 -8.89 9.63 4.53
N ALA A 138 -8.93 10.96 4.54
CA ALA A 138 -8.55 11.77 3.38
C ALA A 138 -7.09 11.53 2.98
N LEU A 139 -6.16 11.54 3.93
CA LEU A 139 -4.74 11.35 3.64
C LEU A 139 -4.42 9.92 3.17
N HIS A 140 -5.03 8.91 3.78
CA HIS A 140 -4.84 7.52 3.33
C HIS A 140 -5.39 7.32 1.91
N LEU A 141 -6.55 7.92 1.60
CA LEU A 141 -7.14 7.88 0.26
C LEU A 141 -6.24 8.57 -0.77
N LEU A 142 -5.69 9.75 -0.44
CA LEU A 142 -4.78 10.50 -1.32
C LEU A 142 -3.46 9.75 -1.56
N VAL A 143 -2.85 9.21 -0.50
CA VAL A 143 -1.61 8.43 -0.60
C VAL A 143 -1.82 7.16 -1.41
N ALA A 144 -2.92 6.46 -1.18
CA ALA A 144 -3.28 5.29 -1.97
C ALA A 144 -3.51 5.65 -3.44
N LEU A 145 -4.29 6.70 -3.71
CA LEU A 145 -4.54 7.15 -5.07
C LEU A 145 -3.23 7.50 -5.80
N ALA A 146 -2.34 8.25 -5.16
CA ALA A 146 -1.03 8.57 -5.70
C ALA A 146 -0.20 7.29 -5.95
N GLY A 147 -0.18 6.36 -4.99
CA GLY A 147 0.52 5.09 -5.10
C GLY A 147 0.05 4.23 -6.26
N VAL A 148 -1.28 4.08 -6.43
CA VAL A 148 -1.86 3.34 -7.57
C VAL A 148 -1.52 4.02 -8.89
N LEU A 149 -1.64 5.36 -8.97
CA LEU A 149 -1.33 6.11 -10.19
C LEU A 149 0.14 5.93 -10.60
N VAL A 150 1.08 5.96 -9.64
CA VAL A 150 2.49 5.68 -9.89
C VAL A 150 2.68 4.25 -10.41
N ALA A 151 2.02 3.27 -9.79
CA ALA A 151 2.11 1.88 -10.23
C ALA A 151 1.58 1.68 -11.65
N VAL A 152 0.42 2.25 -11.98
CA VAL A 152 -0.19 2.20 -13.32
C VAL A 152 0.70 2.90 -14.35
N TYR A 153 1.28 4.05 -14.00
CA TYR A 153 2.20 4.78 -14.87
C TYR A 153 3.44 3.94 -15.20
N LEU A 154 4.07 3.34 -14.18
CA LEU A 154 5.27 2.52 -14.36
C LEU A 154 4.98 1.23 -15.13
N ASP A 155 3.83 0.60 -14.90
CA ASP A 155 3.39 -0.56 -15.68
C ASP A 155 3.25 -0.23 -17.17
N ARG A 156 2.55 0.88 -17.48
CA ARG A 156 2.41 1.38 -18.86
C ARG A 156 3.75 1.69 -19.50
N ARG A 157 4.68 2.30 -18.76
CA ARG A 157 6.02 2.63 -19.26
C ARG A 157 6.81 1.37 -19.60
N ARG A 158 6.75 0.33 -18.76
CA ARG A 158 7.41 -0.96 -19.03
C ARG A 158 6.83 -1.67 -20.25
N ALA A 159 5.51 -1.64 -20.41
CA ALA A 159 4.85 -2.22 -21.57
C ALA A 159 5.34 -1.58 -22.88
N ARG A 160 5.43 -0.24 -22.94
CA ARG A 160 5.92 0.50 -24.12
C ARG A 160 7.36 0.14 -24.50
N VAL A 161 8.27 0.19 -23.53
CA VAL A 161 9.70 -0.17 -23.75
C VAL A 161 9.85 -1.63 -24.18
N GLY A 162 9.00 -2.53 -23.67
CA GLY A 162 8.98 -3.93 -24.09
C GLY A 162 8.58 -4.11 -25.56
N THR A 163 7.58 -3.36 -26.03
CA THR A 163 7.13 -3.39 -27.43
C THR A 163 8.20 -2.85 -28.38
N GLU A 164 8.81 -1.70 -28.08
CA GLU A 164 9.87 -1.10 -28.92
C GLU A 164 11.07 -2.05 -29.10
N ARG A 165 11.49 -2.74 -28.02
CA ARG A 165 12.56 -3.73 -28.09
C ARG A 165 12.19 -4.97 -28.90
N ALA A 166 10.93 -5.38 -28.89
CA ALA A 166 10.46 -6.52 -29.66
C ALA A 166 10.34 -6.19 -31.15
N GLU A 167 9.96 -4.96 -31.50
CA GLU A 167 9.92 -4.47 -32.88
C GLU A 167 11.31 -4.28 -33.47
N GLY A 168 12.26 -3.69 -32.73
CA GLY A 168 13.65 -3.53 -33.18
C GLY A 168 14.45 -4.84 -33.29
N ALA A 169 13.93 -5.95 -32.77
CA ALA A 169 14.56 -7.27 -32.85
C ALA A 169 14.01 -8.17 -33.97
N ARG A 170 13.04 -7.68 -34.78
CA ARG A 170 12.55 -8.45 -35.94
C ARG A 170 13.59 -8.37 -37.08
N PRO A 171 14.05 -9.51 -37.63
CA PRO A 171 14.91 -9.50 -38.80
C PRO A 171 14.14 -8.91 -40.00
N GLU A 172 14.80 -8.08 -40.80
CA GLU A 172 14.22 -7.59 -42.06
C GLU A 172 13.89 -8.78 -42.98
N PRO A 173 12.72 -8.78 -43.63
CA PRO A 173 12.40 -9.79 -44.62
C PRO A 173 13.38 -9.68 -45.80
N ALA A 174 14.04 -10.81 -46.10
CA ALA A 174 14.96 -10.96 -47.23
C ALA A 174 14.23 -10.91 -48.59
#